data_AF-A0A7L0UBN9-F1
#
_entry.id   AF-A0A7L0UBN9-F1
#
_cell.length_a   1.000
_cell.length_b   1.000
_cell.length_c   1.000
_cell.angle_alpha   90.00
_cell.angle_beta   90.00
_cell.angle_gamma   90.00
#
_symmetry.space_group_name_H-M   'P 1'
#
loop_
_entity.id
_entity.type
_entity.pdbx_description
1 polymer ?
#
loop_
_entity_poly.entity_id
_entity_poly.type
_entity_poly.pdbx_seq_one_letter_code
_entity_poly.pdbx_strand_id
1 'polypeptide(L)'
;MTRWARHGGGKALDATPWEEMVSGARAPSGAASLKKEREKGRKKKSRKKKEYPNEDVNGFAAYLRQSRRGGQAEGAGLEEEVAAALKKEMRREGRRLKRQEKKKNAMVCFHCREPGHGVADCPAVLESQDMGTGICYRCGSTEHDISTCKAKVDPAAGAFPYAKCFICGEMGHLSRSCPDNPKGLYAEGGGCKLCGSVEHFKKDCPEKQNAGEM
;
A
#
# COMPACT_ATOMS: atom_id res chain seq x y z
N MET A 1 19.05 30.39 22.91
CA MET A 1 19.76 29.90 21.71
C MET A 1 21.19 29.57 22.10
N THR A 2 21.43 28.34 22.56
CA THR A 2 22.74 27.92 23.07
C THR A 2 23.47 27.10 22.01
N ARG A 3 24.70 27.52 21.78
CA ARG A 3 25.60 27.25 20.66
C ARG A 3 26.40 25.98 20.95
N TRP A 4 26.29 24.93 20.13
CA TRP A 4 27.18 23.77 20.22
C TRP A 4 28.42 23.98 19.37
N ALA A 5 29.57 24.06 20.03
CA ALA A 5 30.89 23.98 19.42
C ALA A 5 31.23 22.51 19.12
N ARG A 6 31.74 22.23 17.92
CA ARG A 6 32.38 20.96 17.57
C ARG A 6 33.87 21.21 17.47
N HIS A 7 34.67 20.58 18.33
CA HIS A 7 36.10 20.42 18.09
C HIS A 7 36.32 19.32 17.06
N GLY A 8 37.17 19.59 16.08
CA GLY A 8 37.60 18.65 15.05
C GLY A 8 38.83 17.85 15.46
N GLY A 9 39.11 16.79 14.70
CA GLY A 9 40.36 16.03 14.81
C GLY A 9 40.30 14.60 14.26
N GLY A 10 39.96 14.41 12.98
CA GLY A 10 40.09 13.12 12.29
C GLY A 10 40.11 13.33 10.78
N LYS A 11 41.21 12.96 10.12
CA LYS A 11 41.42 13.14 8.68
C LYS A 11 40.53 12.16 7.93
N ALA A 12 39.68 12.65 7.02
CA ALA A 12 38.95 11.78 6.10
C ALA A 12 39.96 11.13 5.15
N LEU A 13 39.92 9.81 5.01
CA LEU A 13 40.65 9.12 3.94
C LEU A 13 39.93 9.38 2.62
N ASP A 14 40.68 9.67 1.57
CA ASP A 14 40.12 9.98 0.25
C ASP A 14 39.44 8.77 -0.39
N ALA A 15 38.28 9.01 -0.99
CA ALA A 15 37.52 7.99 -1.69
C ALA A 15 38.29 7.51 -2.93
N THR A 16 38.22 6.20 -3.22
CA THR A 16 38.85 5.61 -4.40
C THR A 16 38.31 6.22 -5.70
N PRO A 17 39.17 6.63 -6.65
CA PRO A 17 38.76 7.27 -7.89
C PRO A 17 37.97 6.32 -8.81
N TRP A 18 36.98 6.87 -9.51
CA TRP A 18 36.03 6.11 -10.32
C TRP A 18 36.66 5.36 -11.51
N GLU A 19 37.87 5.75 -11.92
CA GLU A 19 38.58 5.22 -13.09
C GLU A 19 39.11 3.79 -12.85
N GLU A 20 39.46 3.46 -11.61
CA GLU A 20 39.98 2.14 -11.23
C GLU A 20 38.91 1.04 -11.21
N MET A 21 37.63 1.40 -11.06
CA MET A 21 36.52 0.43 -11.07
C MET A 21 36.08 0.01 -12.47
N VAL A 22 36.52 0.70 -13.53
CA VAL A 22 36.07 0.47 -14.91
C VAL A 22 37.05 -0.37 -15.74
N SER A 23 38.30 -0.53 -15.29
CA SER A 23 39.36 -1.15 -16.11
C SER A 23 39.37 -2.68 -16.13
N GLY A 24 38.47 -3.36 -15.41
CA GLY A 24 38.43 -4.82 -15.32
C GLY A 24 37.43 -5.49 -16.26
N ALA A 25 37.68 -5.51 -17.59
CA ALA A 25 37.37 -6.61 -18.54
C ALA A 25 37.29 -6.16 -20.02
N ARG A 26 38.13 -6.75 -20.89
CA ARG A 26 37.92 -6.93 -22.35
C ARG A 26 38.05 -8.44 -22.62
N ALA A 27 36.99 -9.16 -23.02
CA ALA A 27 36.45 -9.44 -24.38
C ALA A 27 37.28 -10.50 -25.17
N PRO A 28 36.70 -11.38 -26.02
CA PRO A 28 36.15 -10.97 -27.34
C PRO A 28 34.92 -11.78 -27.86
N SER A 29 33.96 -11.11 -28.54
CA SER A 29 33.68 -11.08 -30.00
C SER A 29 32.78 -12.19 -30.57
N GLY A 30 31.64 -11.78 -31.14
CA GLY A 30 30.80 -12.60 -32.04
C GLY A 30 29.60 -11.80 -32.54
N ALA A 31 29.64 -11.38 -33.80
CA ALA A 31 28.59 -10.61 -34.47
C ALA A 31 27.44 -11.50 -34.94
N ALA A 32 26.19 -11.08 -34.72
CA ALA A 32 25.06 -11.46 -35.56
C ALA A 32 23.93 -10.42 -35.43
N SER A 33 23.63 -9.77 -36.56
CA SER A 33 22.39 -9.03 -36.82
C SER A 33 21.17 -9.83 -36.37
N LEU A 34 20.14 -9.16 -35.80
CA LEU A 34 18.72 -9.49 -35.99
C LEU A 34 17.82 -8.41 -35.37
N LYS A 35 17.05 -7.75 -36.24
CA LYS A 35 15.69 -7.20 -36.10
C LYS A 35 15.22 -6.78 -34.69
N LYS A 36 14.98 -5.47 -34.54
CA LYS A 36 14.26 -4.86 -33.41
C LYS A 36 12.76 -5.15 -33.51
N GLU A 37 12.36 -6.34 -33.06
CA GLU A 37 10.98 -6.65 -32.68
C GLU A 37 10.70 -6.05 -31.30
N ARG A 38 9.63 -5.25 -31.23
CA ARG A 38 9.16 -4.57 -30.02
C ARG A 38 8.33 -5.57 -29.21
N GLU A 39 9.00 -6.31 -28.32
CA GLU A 39 8.34 -7.29 -27.46
C GLU A 39 7.45 -6.63 -26.40
N LYS A 40 6.24 -7.17 -26.32
CA LYS A 40 5.09 -6.68 -25.55
C LYS A 40 5.35 -6.74 -24.04
N GLY A 41 4.74 -5.78 -23.34
CA GLY A 41 4.91 -5.58 -21.91
C GLY A 41 4.63 -6.83 -21.10
N ARG A 42 5.65 -7.26 -20.35
CA ARG A 42 5.52 -8.26 -19.30
C ARG A 42 4.56 -7.73 -18.22
N LYS A 43 3.43 -8.44 -18.06
CA LYS A 43 2.47 -8.30 -16.96
C LYS A 43 3.21 -8.20 -15.62
N LYS A 44 3.12 -7.05 -14.95
CA LYS A 44 3.48 -6.92 -13.53
C LYS A 44 2.50 -7.79 -12.73
N LYS A 45 2.93 -9.00 -12.37
CA LYS A 45 2.25 -9.80 -11.35
C LYS A 45 2.11 -8.95 -10.09
N SER A 46 0.94 -9.02 -9.44
CA SER A 46 0.64 -8.32 -8.20
C SER A 46 1.83 -8.50 -7.23
N ARG A 47 2.40 -7.39 -6.76
CA ARG A 47 3.50 -7.44 -5.80
C ARG A 47 2.93 -8.01 -4.50
N LYS A 48 3.01 -9.33 -4.32
CA LYS A 48 2.86 -9.98 -3.01
C LYS A 48 3.70 -9.15 -2.04
N LYS A 49 3.07 -8.64 -0.99
CA LYS A 49 3.72 -7.79 0.02
C LYS A 49 4.99 -8.55 0.42
N LYS A 50 6.17 -8.01 0.07
CA LYS A 50 7.45 -8.64 0.41
C LYS A 50 7.41 -8.84 1.91
N GLU A 51 7.28 -10.09 2.32
CA GLU A 51 7.53 -10.52 3.68
C GLU A 51 8.98 -10.15 3.91
N TYR A 52 9.17 -9.06 4.64
CA TYR A 52 10.49 -8.51 4.89
C TYR A 52 11.10 -9.47 5.91
N PRO A 53 12.05 -10.34 5.52
CA PRO A 53 12.74 -11.15 6.49
C PRO A 53 13.44 -10.15 7.40
N ASN A 54 13.19 -10.23 8.71
CA ASN A 54 13.96 -9.47 9.69
C ASN A 54 15.33 -10.15 9.82
N GLU A 55 16.07 -10.19 8.71
CA GLU A 55 17.45 -10.65 8.68
C GLU A 55 18.31 -9.49 9.16
N ASP A 56 19.16 -9.77 10.14
CA ASP A 56 20.09 -8.82 10.72
C ASP A 56 21.13 -8.39 9.68
N VAL A 57 20.78 -7.33 8.94
CA VAL A 57 21.57 -6.79 7.83
C VAL A 57 22.93 -6.24 8.29
N ASN A 58 23.09 -5.97 9.59
CA ASN A 58 24.26 -5.31 10.14
C ASN A 58 25.15 -6.25 10.98
N GLY A 59 24.86 -7.56 10.98
CA GLY A 59 25.63 -8.57 11.69
C GLY A 59 25.70 -8.36 13.21
N PHE A 60 24.76 -7.61 13.79
CA PHE A 60 24.70 -7.31 15.22
C PHE A 60 24.61 -8.59 16.09
N ALA A 61 23.84 -9.59 15.65
CA ALA A 61 23.73 -10.91 16.26
C ALA A 61 24.98 -11.79 16.02
N ALA A 62 25.77 -11.52 14.98
CA ALA A 62 27.06 -12.17 14.76
C ALA A 62 28.14 -11.57 15.67
N TYR A 63 28.17 -10.24 15.81
CA TYR A 63 29.06 -9.50 16.71
C TYR A 63 28.87 -9.93 18.18
N LEU A 64 27.63 -10.06 18.64
CA LEU A 64 27.30 -10.56 19.98
C LEU A 64 27.79 -12.00 20.24
N ARG A 65 27.73 -12.86 19.21
CA ARG A 65 28.25 -14.25 19.31
C ARG A 65 29.78 -14.30 19.32
N GLN A 66 30.44 -13.36 18.67
CA GLN A 66 31.91 -13.29 18.59
C GLN A 66 32.52 -12.69 19.86
N SER A 67 31.86 -11.70 20.47
CA SER A 67 32.28 -11.10 21.75
C SER A 67 32.17 -12.06 22.94
N ARG A 68 31.28 -13.06 22.87
CA ARG A 68 31.13 -14.10 23.91
C ARG A 68 32.28 -15.13 23.93
N ARG A 69 33.14 -15.14 22.90
CA ARG A 69 34.27 -16.09 22.78
C ARG A 69 35.59 -15.55 23.37
N GLY A 70 35.66 -14.27 23.75
CA GLY A 70 36.87 -13.69 24.36
C GLY A 70 36.53 -12.86 25.59
N GLY A 71 36.82 -13.39 26.79
CA GLY A 71 36.76 -12.64 28.05
C GLY A 71 35.66 -13.12 29.00
N GLN A 72 36.08 -13.82 30.06
CA GLN A 72 35.27 -14.03 31.26
C GLN A 72 35.33 -12.74 32.11
N ALA A 73 34.22 -12.41 32.76
CA ALA A 73 33.99 -11.26 33.66
C ALA A 73 33.65 -9.90 32.99
N GLU A 74 32.50 -9.81 32.29
CA GLU A 74 31.64 -8.60 32.12
C GLU A 74 30.22 -9.01 31.61
N GLY A 75 29.69 -10.14 32.11
CA GLY A 75 28.47 -10.75 31.57
C GLY A 75 27.16 -10.02 31.93
N ALA A 76 27.10 -9.37 33.10
CA ALA A 76 25.87 -8.76 33.59
C ALA A 76 25.51 -7.45 32.85
N GLY A 77 26.50 -6.61 32.52
CA GLY A 77 26.27 -5.36 31.79
C GLY A 77 25.89 -5.57 30.33
N LEU A 78 26.48 -6.58 29.68
CA LEU A 78 26.13 -6.96 28.31
C LEU A 78 24.74 -7.58 28.22
N GLU A 79 24.32 -8.39 29.21
CA GLU A 79 22.96 -8.92 29.27
C GLU A 79 21.92 -7.82 29.47
N GLU A 80 22.20 -6.81 30.31
CA GLU A 80 21.33 -5.65 30.49
C GLU A 80 21.23 -4.81 29.20
N GLU A 81 22.34 -4.59 28.50
CA GLU A 81 22.36 -3.85 27.24
C GLU A 81 21.58 -4.58 26.13
N VAL A 82 21.73 -5.90 26.04
CA VAL A 82 20.95 -6.76 25.12
C VAL A 82 19.47 -6.73 25.49
N ALA A 83 19.12 -6.83 26.77
CA ALA A 83 17.73 -6.74 27.22
C ALA A 83 17.13 -5.35 26.89
N ALA A 84 17.88 -4.27 27.05
CA ALA A 84 17.47 -2.92 26.67
C ALA A 84 17.29 -2.79 25.15
N ALA A 85 18.16 -3.40 24.35
CA ALA A 85 18.06 -3.45 22.89
C ALA A 85 16.81 -4.21 22.43
N LEU A 86 16.55 -5.41 22.96
CA LEU A 86 15.35 -6.20 22.68
C LEU A 86 14.07 -5.45 23.09
N LYS A 87 14.07 -4.80 24.26
CA LYS A 87 12.92 -3.97 24.69
C LYS A 87 12.68 -2.78 23.77
N LYS A 88 13.75 -2.18 23.21
CA LYS A 88 13.64 -1.09 22.22
C LYS A 88 13.14 -1.61 20.87
N GLU A 89 13.56 -2.79 20.45
CA GLU A 89 13.06 -3.45 19.24
C GLU A 89 11.59 -3.83 19.37
N MET A 90 11.19 -4.50 20.46
CA MET A 90 9.79 -4.84 20.76
C MET A 90 8.89 -3.59 20.76
N ARG A 91 9.37 -2.46 21.29
CA ARG A 91 8.65 -1.17 21.21
C ARG A 91 8.53 -0.64 19.78
N ARG A 92 9.57 -0.79 18.95
CA ARG A 92 9.55 -0.39 17.53
C ARG A 92 8.60 -1.28 16.74
N GLU A 93 8.66 -2.58 16.94
CA GLU A 93 7.80 -3.57 16.32
C GLU A 93 6.34 -3.37 16.75
N GLY A 94 6.08 -3.18 18.04
CA GLY A 94 4.75 -2.87 18.55
C GLY A 94 4.14 -1.62 17.89
N ARG A 95 4.92 -0.56 17.67
CA ARG A 95 4.45 0.62 16.90
C ARG A 95 4.16 0.29 15.44
N ARG A 96 4.96 -0.58 14.81
CA ARG A 96 4.74 -1.04 13.43
C ARG A 96 3.45 -1.84 13.33
N LEU A 97 3.22 -2.78 14.25
CA LEU A 97 2.01 -3.60 14.31
C LEU A 97 0.76 -2.74 14.54
N LYS A 98 0.79 -1.81 15.51
CA LYS A 98 -0.31 -0.86 15.74
C LYS A 98 -0.67 -0.03 14.51
N ARG A 99 0.33 0.41 13.73
CA ARG A 99 0.07 1.13 12.47
C ARG A 99 -0.56 0.23 11.41
N GLN A 100 -0.11 -1.03 11.33
CA GLN A 100 -0.68 -2.01 10.40
C GLN A 100 -2.12 -2.35 10.76
N GLU A 101 -2.39 -2.60 12.04
CA GLU A 101 -3.71 -2.85 12.59
C GLU A 101 -4.63 -1.66 12.36
N LYS A 102 -4.20 -0.43 12.69
CA LYS A 102 -4.99 0.78 12.41
C LYS A 102 -5.33 0.90 10.92
N LYS A 103 -4.41 0.56 10.02
CA LYS A 103 -4.66 0.59 8.57
C LYS A 103 -5.65 -0.50 8.13
N LYS A 104 -5.55 -1.71 8.69
CA LYS A 104 -6.50 -2.80 8.43
C LYS A 104 -7.89 -2.47 8.97
N ASN A 105 -7.99 -2.00 10.21
CA ASN A 105 -9.26 -1.64 10.83
C ASN A 105 -9.91 -0.41 10.18
N ALA A 106 -9.11 0.50 9.61
CA ALA A 106 -9.63 1.61 8.81
C ALA A 106 -10.12 1.20 7.41
N MET A 107 -9.72 0.02 6.91
CA MET A 107 -10.25 -0.53 5.66
C MET A 107 -11.61 -1.14 5.95
N VAL A 108 -12.63 -0.65 5.25
CA VAL A 108 -14.02 -1.12 5.37
C VAL A 108 -14.42 -1.79 4.07
N CYS A 109 -15.08 -2.94 4.16
CA CYS A 109 -15.59 -3.66 3.01
C CYS A 109 -16.79 -2.93 2.39
N PHE A 110 -16.81 -2.71 1.08
CA PHE A 110 -17.94 -2.02 0.44
C PHE A 110 -19.23 -2.86 0.37
N HIS A 111 -19.14 -4.18 0.55
CA HIS A 111 -20.29 -5.08 0.51
C HIS A 111 -20.97 -5.19 1.89
N CYS A 112 -20.27 -5.70 2.91
CA CYS A 112 -20.83 -5.87 4.25
C CYS A 112 -20.65 -4.64 5.17
N ARG A 113 -19.83 -3.65 4.79
CA ARG A 113 -19.46 -2.46 5.60
C ARG A 113 -18.79 -2.77 6.94
N GLU A 114 -18.26 -3.98 7.09
CA GLU A 114 -17.46 -4.34 8.25
C GLU A 114 -16.00 -3.90 8.08
N PRO A 115 -15.36 -3.40 9.15
CA PRO A 115 -13.94 -3.05 9.13
C PRO A 115 -13.05 -4.29 9.12
N GLY A 116 -11.81 -4.14 8.66
CA GLY A 116 -10.75 -5.15 8.74
C GLY A 116 -10.42 -5.83 7.41
N HIS A 117 -11.31 -5.79 6.42
CA HIS A 117 -11.13 -6.46 5.13
C HIS A 117 -11.68 -5.64 3.94
N GLY A 118 -11.18 -5.95 2.74
CA GLY A 118 -11.68 -5.39 1.48
C GLY A 118 -12.68 -6.31 0.80
N VAL A 119 -13.33 -5.84 -0.27
CA VAL A 119 -14.37 -6.61 -1.00
C VAL A 119 -13.89 -7.98 -1.47
N ALA A 120 -12.60 -8.12 -1.82
CA ALA A 120 -12.03 -9.38 -2.28
C ALA A 120 -11.88 -10.43 -1.17
N ASP A 121 -11.69 -9.99 0.08
CA ASP A 121 -11.51 -10.85 1.25
C ASP A 121 -12.80 -10.89 2.10
N CYS A 122 -13.94 -10.55 1.50
CA CYS A 122 -15.22 -10.47 2.19
C CYS A 122 -15.82 -11.88 2.36
N PRO A 123 -16.04 -12.34 3.61
CA PRO A 123 -16.59 -13.67 3.84
C PRO A 123 -18.00 -13.82 3.26
N ALA A 124 -18.81 -12.75 3.29
CA ALA A 124 -20.16 -12.75 2.73
C ALA A 124 -20.19 -12.86 1.19
N VAL A 125 -19.17 -12.33 0.49
CA VAL A 125 -19.09 -12.42 -0.98
C VAL A 125 -18.73 -13.84 -1.43
N LEU A 126 -18.02 -14.60 -0.59
CA LEU A 126 -17.66 -15.99 -0.87
C LEU A 126 -18.89 -16.91 -0.92
N GLU A 127 -19.95 -16.57 -0.20
CA GLU A 127 -21.22 -17.30 -0.20
C GLU A 127 -22.15 -16.87 -1.33
N SER A 128 -22.13 -15.59 -1.74
CA SER A 128 -23.04 -15.02 -2.75
C SER A 128 -22.38 -14.88 -4.13
N GLN A 129 -21.94 -15.99 -4.72
CA GLN A 129 -21.11 -16.16 -5.94
C GLN A 129 -21.45 -15.30 -7.20
N ASP A 130 -22.51 -14.50 -7.14
CA ASP A 130 -23.08 -13.66 -8.20
C ASP A 130 -22.44 -12.26 -8.33
N MET A 131 -21.56 -11.86 -7.41
CA MET A 131 -20.89 -10.58 -7.48
C MET A 131 -19.59 -10.72 -8.25
N GLY A 132 -19.59 -10.26 -9.51
CA GLY A 132 -18.45 -10.30 -10.43
C GLY A 132 -17.24 -9.49 -9.93
N THR A 133 -16.53 -10.00 -8.92
CA THR A 133 -15.26 -9.44 -8.48
C THR A 133 -14.23 -9.69 -9.56
N GLY A 134 -13.67 -8.63 -10.13
CA GLY A 134 -12.65 -8.72 -11.18
C GLY A 134 -13.16 -8.63 -12.61
N ILE A 135 -14.45 -8.28 -12.83
CA ILE A 135 -14.89 -7.81 -14.15
C ILE A 135 -14.69 -6.30 -14.32
N CYS A 136 -14.33 -5.89 -15.52
CA CYS A 136 -14.36 -4.50 -15.92
C CYS A 136 -15.81 -4.01 -15.97
N TYR A 137 -16.18 -3.05 -15.12
CA TYR A 137 -17.55 -2.55 -15.09
C TYR A 137 -17.99 -1.77 -16.35
N ARG A 138 -17.05 -1.43 -17.24
CA ARG A 138 -17.35 -0.79 -18.54
C ARG A 138 -17.69 -1.78 -19.64
N CYS A 139 -16.93 -2.88 -19.75
CA CYS A 139 -17.04 -3.82 -20.88
C CYS A 139 -17.24 -5.29 -20.48
N GLY A 140 -17.37 -5.60 -19.20
CA GLY A 140 -17.65 -6.94 -18.69
C GLY A 140 -16.48 -7.93 -18.74
N SER A 141 -15.34 -7.58 -19.32
CA SER A 141 -14.18 -8.48 -19.41
C SER A 141 -13.47 -8.66 -18.07
N THR A 142 -13.01 -9.87 -17.76
CA THR A 142 -12.23 -10.18 -16.54
C THR A 142 -10.73 -9.90 -16.65
N GLU A 143 -10.26 -9.49 -17.83
CA GLU A 143 -8.82 -9.37 -18.08
C GLU A 143 -8.21 -8.07 -17.56
N HIS A 144 -9.03 -7.06 -17.26
CA HIS A 144 -8.57 -5.72 -16.91
C HIS A 144 -9.56 -4.95 -16.04
N ASP A 145 -9.08 -3.90 -15.39
CA ASP A 145 -9.86 -3.01 -14.55
C ASP A 145 -10.41 -1.80 -15.34
N ILE A 146 -11.38 -1.10 -14.76
CA ILE A 146 -12.01 0.12 -15.30
C ILE A 146 -10.99 1.16 -15.80
N SER A 147 -9.82 1.24 -15.16
CA SER A 147 -8.75 2.19 -15.47
C SER A 147 -7.92 1.81 -16.70
N THR A 148 -7.81 0.50 -16.98
CA THR A 148 -7.04 -0.02 -18.11
C THR A 148 -7.94 -0.42 -19.29
N CYS A 149 -9.25 -0.23 -19.13
CA CYS A 149 -10.24 -0.44 -20.17
C CYS A 149 -10.06 0.56 -21.32
N LYS A 150 -9.96 0.00 -22.53
CA LYS A 150 -9.89 0.76 -23.79
C LYS A 150 -11.17 0.67 -24.61
N ALA A 151 -12.15 -0.11 -24.15
CA ALA A 151 -13.41 -0.26 -24.84
C ALA A 151 -14.17 1.07 -24.85
N LYS A 152 -14.65 1.47 -26.02
CA LYS A 152 -15.61 2.55 -26.17
C LYS A 152 -16.98 1.94 -25.91
N VAL A 153 -17.62 2.35 -24.82
CA VAL A 153 -18.97 1.91 -24.48
C VAL A 153 -19.93 2.95 -25.00
N ASP A 154 -21.04 2.51 -25.59
CA ASP A 154 -22.06 3.42 -26.11
C ASP A 154 -22.66 4.26 -24.96
N PRO A 155 -22.78 5.59 -25.12
CA PRO A 155 -23.33 6.47 -24.08
C PRO A 155 -24.75 6.09 -23.64
N ALA A 156 -25.50 5.41 -24.51
CA ALA A 156 -26.85 4.94 -24.24
C ALA A 156 -26.92 3.80 -23.19
N ALA A 157 -25.85 3.01 -23.04
CA ALA A 157 -25.77 1.92 -22.06
C ALA A 157 -25.38 2.42 -20.65
N GLY A 158 -25.20 3.73 -20.46
CA GLY A 158 -24.74 4.32 -19.22
C GLY A 158 -23.22 4.19 -19.00
N ALA A 159 -22.70 4.86 -17.98
CA ALA A 159 -21.25 4.90 -17.73
C ALA A 159 -20.67 3.54 -17.31
N PHE A 160 -21.48 2.68 -16.68
CA PHE A 160 -21.05 1.39 -16.11
C PHE A 160 -22.13 0.30 -16.25
N PRO A 161 -22.40 -0.20 -17.47
CA PRO A 161 -23.48 -1.17 -17.72
C PRO A 161 -23.31 -2.49 -16.95
N TYR A 162 -22.06 -2.90 -16.69
CA TYR A 162 -21.76 -4.16 -16.00
C TYR A 162 -21.48 -3.98 -14.50
N ALA A 163 -21.57 -2.76 -13.96
CA ALA A 163 -21.48 -2.57 -12.51
C ALA A 163 -22.77 -3.03 -11.83
N LYS A 164 -22.65 -3.95 -10.85
CA LYS A 164 -23.72 -4.25 -9.89
C LYS A 164 -23.57 -3.33 -8.69
N CYS A 165 -24.64 -2.65 -8.29
CA CYS A 165 -24.63 -1.80 -7.12
C CYS A 165 -24.62 -2.64 -5.84
N PHE A 166 -23.70 -2.35 -4.90
CA PHE A 166 -23.63 -3.08 -3.62
C PHE A 166 -24.74 -2.71 -2.62
N ILE A 167 -25.61 -1.76 -2.97
CA ILE A 167 -26.67 -1.25 -2.08
C ILE A 167 -28.04 -1.75 -2.52
N CYS A 168 -28.43 -1.50 -3.78
CA CYS A 168 -29.71 -1.95 -4.33
C CYS A 168 -29.62 -3.26 -5.14
N GLY A 169 -28.42 -3.72 -5.49
CA GLY A 169 -28.23 -4.94 -6.30
C GLY A 169 -28.47 -4.77 -7.80
N GLU A 170 -28.98 -3.62 -8.24
CA GLU A 170 -29.25 -3.34 -9.65
C GLU A 170 -27.98 -3.11 -10.47
N MET A 171 -28.08 -3.36 -11.78
CA MET A 171 -26.98 -3.15 -12.73
C MET A 171 -27.03 -1.76 -13.37
N GLY A 172 -25.88 -1.22 -13.76
CA GLY A 172 -25.79 0.03 -14.53
C GLY A 172 -25.21 1.22 -13.76
N HIS A 173 -25.00 1.10 -12.44
CA HIS A 173 -24.43 2.16 -11.61
C HIS A 173 -23.56 1.62 -10.47
N LEU A 174 -22.71 2.49 -9.92
CA LEU A 174 -21.90 2.20 -8.73
C LEU A 174 -22.65 2.64 -7.47
N SER A 175 -22.33 2.06 -6.31
CA SER A 175 -22.93 2.41 -5.01
C SER A 175 -22.88 3.90 -4.64
N ARG A 176 -21.98 4.68 -5.25
CA ARG A 176 -21.90 6.14 -5.07
C ARG A 176 -22.99 6.92 -5.82
N SER A 177 -23.45 6.37 -6.95
CA SER A 177 -24.47 6.97 -7.82
C SER A 177 -25.78 6.21 -7.74
N CYS A 178 -25.97 5.44 -6.67
CA CYS A 178 -27.22 4.73 -6.42
C CYS A 178 -28.30 5.74 -6.04
N PRO A 179 -29.43 5.80 -6.76
CA PRO A 179 -30.55 6.68 -6.40
C PRO A 179 -31.15 6.25 -5.04
N ASP A 180 -31.23 4.95 -4.80
CA ASP A 180 -31.77 4.39 -3.57
C ASP A 180 -30.64 3.97 -2.61
N ASN A 181 -30.05 4.94 -1.92
CA ASN A 181 -29.02 4.67 -0.92
C ASN A 181 -29.54 4.89 0.52
N PRO A 182 -30.15 3.88 1.17
CA PRO A 182 -30.63 4.01 2.54
C PRO A 182 -29.49 4.16 3.56
N LYS A 183 -28.29 3.68 3.24
CA LYS A 183 -27.16 3.63 4.18
C LYS A 183 -26.21 4.82 4.07
N GLY A 184 -26.31 5.74 3.12
CA GLY A 184 -25.34 6.83 3.04
C GLY A 184 -24.11 6.57 2.16
N LEU A 185 -23.42 7.65 1.75
CA LEU A 185 -22.06 7.60 1.15
C LEU A 185 -20.94 7.37 2.19
N TYR A 186 -21.22 7.53 3.48
CA TYR A 186 -20.24 7.35 4.53
C TYR A 186 -20.02 5.86 4.86
N ALA A 187 -18.81 5.51 5.29
CA ALA A 187 -18.43 4.13 5.61
C ALA A 187 -19.27 3.53 6.75
N GLU A 188 -19.47 4.29 7.82
CA GLU A 188 -20.33 3.94 8.97
C GLU A 188 -21.83 4.14 8.68
N GLY A 189 -22.13 4.69 7.51
CA GLY A 189 -23.45 5.09 7.06
C GLY A 189 -23.90 6.48 7.55
N GLY A 190 -25.04 6.92 7.03
CA GLY A 190 -25.63 8.24 7.29
C GLY A 190 -25.45 9.27 6.18
N GLY A 191 -26.00 10.46 6.40
CA GLY A 191 -25.98 11.57 5.45
C GLY A 191 -24.95 12.66 5.79
N CYS A 192 -24.91 13.68 4.96
CA CYS A 192 -24.19 14.92 5.21
C CYS A 192 -24.56 15.46 6.60
N LYS A 193 -23.57 15.78 7.42
CA LYS A 193 -23.78 16.27 8.80
C LYS A 193 -24.37 17.69 8.88
N LEU A 194 -24.56 18.36 7.75
CA LEU A 194 -25.15 19.70 7.68
C LEU A 194 -26.63 19.61 7.30
N CYS A 195 -26.91 19.05 6.12
CA CYS A 195 -28.27 18.98 5.57
C CYS A 195 -28.94 17.60 5.71
N GLY A 196 -28.25 16.57 6.20
CA GLY A 196 -28.78 15.21 6.33
C GLY A 196 -28.84 14.39 5.03
N SER A 197 -28.58 14.97 3.87
CA SER A 197 -28.72 14.24 2.59
C SER A 197 -27.65 13.15 2.42
N VAL A 198 -28.02 12.02 1.82
CA VAL A 198 -27.11 10.90 1.57
C VAL A 198 -26.21 11.11 0.34
N GLU A 199 -26.62 11.97 -0.59
CA GLU A 199 -26.04 12.07 -1.93
C GLU A 199 -24.66 12.74 -2.00
N HIS A 200 -24.24 13.46 -0.96
CA HIS A 200 -22.96 14.17 -0.96
C HIS A 200 -22.19 14.10 0.36
N PHE A 201 -20.88 14.31 0.27
CA PHE A 201 -20.04 14.50 1.43
C PHE A 201 -20.18 15.93 1.97
N LYS A 202 -19.90 16.15 3.26
CA LYS A 202 -19.94 17.48 3.90
C LYS A 202 -19.16 18.57 3.14
N LYS A 203 -18.15 18.19 2.36
CA LYS A 203 -17.34 19.11 1.53
C LYS A 203 -18.12 19.66 0.35
N ASP A 204 -18.97 18.83 -0.24
CA ASP A 204 -19.73 19.12 -1.46
C ASP A 204 -21.18 19.51 -1.12
N CYS A 205 -21.42 19.91 0.14
CA CYS A 205 -22.74 20.28 0.60
C CYS A 205 -23.13 21.66 0.04
N PRO A 206 -24.25 21.77 -0.67
CA PRO A 206 -24.67 23.04 -1.28
C PRO A 206 -24.93 24.10 -0.20
N GLU A 207 -25.50 23.72 0.94
CA GLU A 207 -25.71 24.64 2.07
C GLU A 207 -24.40 25.21 2.63
N LYS A 208 -23.30 24.45 2.55
CA LYS A 208 -21.98 24.93 2.95
C LYS A 208 -21.37 25.89 1.93
N GLN A 209 -21.62 25.65 0.63
CA GLN A 209 -21.17 26.56 -0.43
C GLN A 209 -21.88 27.91 -0.30
N ASN A 210 -23.19 27.88 -0.08
CA ASN A 210 -24.00 29.08 0.12
C ASN A 210 -23.62 29.87 1.39
N ALA A 211 -23.14 29.20 2.44
CA ALA A 211 -22.70 29.84 3.69
C ALA A 211 -21.26 30.40 3.64
N GLY A 212 -20.48 30.09 2.60
CA GLY A 212 -19.12 30.63 2.41
C GLY A 212 -19.06 31.82 1.45
N GLU A 213 -20.17 32.13 0.77
CA GLU A 213 -20.31 33.22 -0.20
C GLU A 213 -21.01 34.47 0.38
N MET A 214 -21.21 34.52 1.69
CA MET A 214 -21.64 35.70 2.47
C MET A 214 -20.60 36.04 3.52
#